data_AF-A0A7X7MN21-F1
#
_entry.id   AF-A0A7X7MN21-F1
#
_cell.length_a   1.000
_cell.length_b   1.000
_cell.length_c   1.000
_cell.angle_alpha   90.00
_cell.angle_beta   90.00
_cell.angle_gamma   90.00
#
_symmetry.space_group_name_H-M   'P 1'
#
loop_
_entity.id
_entity.type
_entity.pdbx_description
1 polymer ?
#
loop_
_entity_poly.entity_id
_entity_poly.type
_entity_poly.pdbx_seq_one_letter_code
_entity_poly.pdbx_strand_id
1 'polypeptide(L)'
;MLYRKKRLLLPLPPERFIEEAIAHLHLIELPLARQTVLQSVSLPPVHNDPFDRVLIAECRLNRFSLISADRVHPQYPDVDVIW
;
A
#
# COMPACT_ATOMS: atom_id res chain seq x y z
N MET A 1 -2.01 12.93 6.18
CA MET A 1 -2.15 14.32 5.66
C MET A 1 -3.61 14.71 5.36
N LEU A 2 -4.40 13.86 4.70
CA LEU A 2 -5.78 14.18 4.28
C LEU A 2 -6.75 14.42 5.43
N TYR A 3 -6.68 13.61 6.50
CA TYR A 3 -7.48 13.80 7.71
C TYR A 3 -7.29 15.19 8.33
N ARG A 4 -6.03 15.61 8.54
CA ARG A 4 -5.69 16.97 9.03
C ARG A 4 -6.19 18.08 8.10
N LYS A 5 -6.21 17.83 6.79
CA LYS A 5 -6.72 18.76 5.77
C LYS A 5 -8.25 18.70 5.60
N LYS A 6 -8.96 17.88 6.39
CA LYS A 6 -10.42 17.64 6.29
C LYS A 6 -10.89 17.16 4.90
N ARG A 7 -9.99 16.53 4.14
CA ARG A 7 -10.29 15.92 2.83
C ARG A 7 -10.65 14.44 2.94
N LEU A 8 -10.52 13.87 4.13
CA LEU A 8 -10.94 12.52 4.49
C LEU A 8 -11.70 12.61 5.80
N LEU A 9 -12.97 12.22 5.78
CA LEU A 9 -13.80 12.11 6.97
C LEU A 9 -13.73 10.66 7.44
N LEU A 10 -13.34 10.46 8.70
CA LEU A 10 -13.34 9.16 9.35
C LEU A 10 -14.38 9.18 10.48
N PRO A 11 -15.07 8.06 10.74
CA PRO A 11 -16.04 7.96 11.84
C PRO A 11 -15.37 8.05 13.21
N LEU A 12 -14.05 7.80 13.28
CA LEU A 12 -13.22 7.80 14.48
C LEU A 12 -11.90 8.54 14.23
N PRO A 13 -11.16 8.92 15.28
CA PRO A 13 -9.76 9.35 15.14
C PRO A 13 -8.93 8.27 14.40
N PRO A 14 -7.92 8.65 13.58
CA PRO A 14 -7.20 7.73 12.71
C PRO A 14 -6.62 6.51 13.43
N GLU A 15 -6.05 6.71 14.62
CA GLU A 15 -5.40 5.65 15.41
C GLU A 15 -6.42 4.56 15.75
N ARG A 16 -7.59 4.95 16.29
CA ARG A 16 -8.67 4.01 16.65
C ARG A 16 -9.35 3.41 15.43
N PHE A 17 -9.51 4.18 14.36
CA PHE A 17 -10.07 3.67 13.11
C PHE A 17 -9.24 2.52 12.54
N ILE A 18 -7.90 2.65 12.54
CA ILE A 18 -7.00 1.61 12.03
C ILE A 18 -7.06 0.36 12.92
N GLU A 19 -6.97 0.52 14.25
CA GLU A 19 -7.08 -0.59 15.20
C GLU A 19 -8.38 -1.39 15.01
N GLU A 20 -9.51 -0.69 14.91
CA GLU A 20 -10.81 -1.33 14.70
C GLU A 20 -10.94 -1.98 13.32
N ALA A 21 -10.42 -1.35 12.26
CA ALA A 21 -10.44 -1.92 10.91
C ALA A 21 -9.60 -3.21 10.82
N ILE A 22 -8.41 -3.23 11.42
CA ILE A 22 -7.55 -4.42 11.47
C ILE A 22 -8.28 -5.56 12.18
N ALA A 23 -8.87 -5.30 13.34
CA ALA A 23 -9.60 -6.30 14.11
C ALA A 23 -10.84 -6.82 13.37
N HIS A 24 -11.65 -5.92 12.79
CA HIS A 24 -12.91 -6.26 12.15
C HIS A 24 -12.74 -7.01 10.82
N LEU A 25 -11.72 -6.63 10.04
CA LEU A 25 -11.45 -7.22 8.73
C LEU A 25 -10.43 -8.37 8.80
N HIS A 26 -9.96 -8.72 10.01
CA HIS A 26 -8.93 -9.73 10.25
C HIS A 26 -7.66 -9.50 9.41
N LEU A 27 -7.24 -8.23 9.33
CA LEU A 27 -6.04 -7.86 8.58
C LEU A 27 -4.79 -8.24 9.38
N ILE A 28 -3.72 -8.52 8.65
CA ILE A 28 -2.40 -8.76 9.22
C ILE A 28 -1.53 -7.57 8.82
N GLU A 29 -1.00 -6.87 9.81
CA GLU A 29 0.00 -5.84 9.56
C GLU A 29 1.33 -6.48 9.15
N LEU A 30 1.92 -5.98 8.08
CA LEU A 30 3.20 -6.46 7.57
C LEU A 30 4.32 -5.51 8.03
N PRO A 31 5.39 -6.02 8.66
CA PRO A 31 6.54 -5.20 8.98
C PRO A 31 7.27 -4.79 7.69
N LEU A 32 7.65 -3.52 7.60
CA LEU A 32 8.42 -3.03 6.45
C LEU A 32 9.86 -3.54 6.53
N ALA A 33 10.20 -4.51 5.68
CA ALA A 33 11.54 -5.07 5.62
C ALA A 33 12.51 -4.20 4.81
N ARG A 34 13.80 -4.19 5.20
CA ARG A 34 14.87 -3.51 4.44
C ARG A 34 14.95 -3.99 2.99
N GLN A 35 14.68 -5.26 2.74
CA GLN A 35 14.69 -5.83 1.39
C GLN A 35 13.63 -5.18 0.49
N THR A 36 12.43 -4.94 1.01
CA THR A 36 11.35 -4.24 0.31
C THR A 36 11.77 -2.83 -0.07
N VAL A 37 12.37 -2.09 0.87
CA VAL A 37 12.86 -0.73 0.63
C VAL A 37 13.96 -0.71 -0.43
N LEU A 38 14.87 -1.68 -0.44
CA LEU A 38 15.91 -1.78 -1.46
C LEU A 38 15.36 -2.22 -2.83
N GLN A 39 14.35 -3.07 -2.86
CA GLN A 39 13.72 -3.48 -4.11
C GLN A 39 12.95 -2.30 -4.73
N SER A 40 12.29 -1.49 -3.90
CA SER A 40 11.45 -0.38 -4.39
C SER A 40 12.23 0.66 -5.19
N VAL A 41 13.50 0.93 -4.84
CA VAL A 41 14.36 1.87 -5.57
C VAL A 41 14.80 1.34 -6.95
N SER A 42 14.83 0.02 -7.13
CA SER A 42 15.18 -0.64 -8.40
C SER A 42 13.98 -0.84 -9.34
N LEU A 43 12.76 -0.50 -8.90
CA LEU A 43 11.58 -0.58 -9.74
C LEU A 43 11.65 0.36 -10.95
N PRO A 44 11.02 0.00 -12.09
CA PRO A 44 10.81 0.93 -13.20
C PRO A 44 10.15 2.24 -12.72
N PRO A 45 10.45 3.39 -13.35
CA PRO A 45 9.96 4.70 -12.93
C PRO A 45 8.50 4.93 -13.36
N VAL A 46 7.59 4.10 -12.86
CA VAL A 46 6.13 4.19 -13.15
C VAL A 46 5.44 5.13 -12.16
N HIS A 47 5.72 4.99 -10.86
CA HIS A 47 5.25 5.92 -9.82
C HIS A 47 6.39 6.78 -9.29
N ASN A 48 6.05 8.03 -8.96
CA ASN A 48 6.96 8.94 -8.24
C ASN A 48 6.81 8.83 -6.72
N ASP A 49 5.68 8.33 -6.21
CA ASP A 49 5.47 8.17 -4.77
C ASP A 49 6.29 6.98 -4.24
N PRO A 50 7.19 7.19 -3.27
CA PRO A 50 7.96 6.10 -2.67
C PRO A 50 7.07 5.05 -1.97
N PHE A 51 5.88 5.41 -1.47
CA PHE A 51 5.01 4.43 -0.80
C PHE A 51 4.35 3.46 -1.79
N ASP A 52 3.90 3.94 -2.95
CA ASP A 52 3.36 3.07 -4.01
C ASP A 52 4.44 2.10 -4.50
N ARG A 53 5.69 2.60 -4.64
CA ARG A 53 6.84 1.76 -5.00
C ARG A 53 7.13 0.71 -3.92
N VAL A 54 6.98 1.05 -2.64
CA VAL A 54 7.15 0.09 -1.54
C VAL A 54 6.05 -0.98 -1.56
N LEU A 55 4.79 -0.62 -1.84
CA LEU A 55 3.69 -1.59 -1.97
C LEU A 55 3.95 -2.59 -3.10
N ILE A 56 4.37 -2.09 -4.27
CA ILE A 56 4.71 -2.92 -5.43
C ILE A 56 5.89 -3.84 -5.11
N ALA A 57 6.90 -3.33 -4.42
CA ALA A 57 8.05 -4.11 -3.98
C ALA A 57 7.64 -5.27 -3.07
N GLU A 58 6.80 -5.01 -2.07
CA GLU A 58 6.30 -6.01 -1.13
C GLU A 58 5.48 -7.09 -1.86
N CYS A 59 4.63 -6.68 -2.81
CA CYS A 59 3.83 -7.60 -3.62
C CYS A 59 4.72 -8.50 -4.49
N ARG A 60 5.75 -7.95 -5.15
CA ARG A 60 6.68 -8.74 -5.99
C ARG A 60 7.49 -9.75 -5.17
N LEU A 61 8.02 -9.32 -4.02
CA LEU A 61 8.86 -10.18 -3.18
C LEU A 61 8.08 -11.37 -2.60
N ASN A 62 6.83 -11.15 -2.20
CA ASN A 62 6.00 -12.16 -1.54
C ASN A 62 4.97 -12.82 -2.47
N ARG A 63 4.89 -12.39 -3.74
CA ARG A 63 3.89 -12.83 -4.73
C ARG A 63 2.46 -12.58 -4.26
N PHE A 64 2.22 -11.42 -3.65
CA PHE A 64 0.88 -10.98 -3.30
C PHE A 64 0.20 -10.27 -4.48
N SER A 65 -1.12 -10.37 -4.55
CA SER A 65 -1.94 -9.50 -5.40
C SER A 65 -2.18 -8.16 -4.69
N LEU A 66 -2.07 -7.06 -5.43
CA LEU A 66 -2.36 -5.73 -4.93
C LEU A 66 -3.83 -5.38 -5.18
N ILE A 67 -4.58 -5.08 -4.11
CA ILE A 67 -5.94 -4.55 -4.25
C ILE A 67 -5.85 -3.02 -4.38
N SER A 68 -6.19 -2.46 -5.53
CA SER A 68 -6.07 -1.01 -5.76
C SER A 68 -6.95 -0.44 -6.88
N ALA A 69 -7.60 0.71 -6.60
CA ALA A 69 -8.34 1.51 -7.60
C ALA A 69 -7.44 2.29 -8.56
N ASP A 70 -6.16 2.48 -8.21
CA ASP A 70 -5.22 3.24 -9.03
C ASP A 70 -4.89 2.47 -10.32
N ARG A 71 -5.24 3.10 -11.45
CA ARG A 71 -5.08 2.57 -12.80
C ARG A 71 -3.62 2.56 -13.28
N VAL A 72 -2.70 3.16 -12.52
CA VAL A 72 -1.27 3.15 -12.84
C VAL A 72 -0.61 1.86 -12.33
N HIS A 73 -1.08 1.26 -11.23
CA HIS A 73 -0.49 0.03 -10.68
C HIS A 73 -0.37 -1.14 -11.68
N PRO A 74 -1.36 -1.42 -12.54
CA PRO A 74 -1.25 -2.46 -13.57
C PRO A 74 -0.12 -2.26 -14.59
N GLN A 75 0.53 -1.09 -14.65
CA GLN A 75 1.67 -0.83 -15.52
C GLN A 75 2.97 -1.46 -15.00
N TYR A 76 3.03 -1.86 -13.72
CA TYR A 76 4.15 -2.65 -13.24
C TYR A 76 4.05 -4.09 -13.77
N PRO A 77 5.06 -4.59 -14.50
CA PRO A 77 5.09 -6.00 -14.84
C PRO A 77 5.17 -6.84 -13.56
N ASP A 78 4.69 -8.08 -13.60
CA ASP A 78 4.88 -9.07 -12.52
C ASP A 78 4.18 -8.76 -11.18
N VAL A 79 3.18 -7.87 -11.17
CA VAL A 79 2.25 -7.72 -10.05
C VAL A 79 0.83 -7.93 -10.54
N ASP A 80 0.13 -8.86 -9.90
CA ASP A 80 -1.30 -9.03 -10.10
C ASP A 80 -2.05 -7.94 -9.35
N VAL A 81 -2.91 -7.20 -10.05
CA VAL A 81 -3.68 -6.09 -9.47
C VAL A 81 -5.17 -6.40 -9.60
N ILE A 82 -5.87 -6.42 -8.47
CA ILE A 82 -7.30 -6.75 -8.39
C ILE A 82 -8.08 -5.50 -7.99
N TRP A 83 -9.13 -5.16 -8.73
CA TRP A 83 -10.08 -4.10 -8.36
C TRP A 83 -11.42 -4.22 -9.08
#